data_AF-L7R1J2-F1
#
_entry.id   AF-L7R1J2-F1
#
_cell.length_a   1.000
_cell.length_b   1.000
_cell.length_c   1.000
_cell.angle_alpha   90.00
_cell.angle_beta   90.00
_cell.angle_gamma   90.00
#
_symmetry.space_group_name_H-M   'P 1'
#
loop_
_entity.id
_entity.type
_entity.pdbx_description
1 polymer ?
#
loop_
_entity_poly.entity_id
_entity_poly.type
_entity_poly.pdbx_seq_one_letter_code
_entity_poly.pdbx_strand_id
1 'polypeptide(L)'
;RKAPNMGWLTFTFGLERKFKQLCKRLEVVRTHQQQESLKFMAHFHRRFIIRDGKRNQKPEGGRQPVELFELRSNGSALCTRLIQVKADASQLNSAFCYILNVPLEGANESSSAIVYAWIGNKSDADCARLIEQIAEEKFNNPWVSLQVLNEGSEPDNFFWVALGGRKPYDTDADYLNYTRLFRCSNEKGYFTVSEKCT
;
A
#
# COMPACT_ATOMS: atom_id res chain seq x y z
N ARG A 1 11.75 4.97 9.00
CA ARG A 1 12.43 3.82 8.36
C ARG A 1 12.26 2.60 9.26
N LYS A 2 11.45 1.60 8.87
CA LYS A 2 11.11 0.46 9.75
C LYS A 2 12.06 -0.74 9.61
N ALA A 3 12.70 -0.93 8.44
CA ALA A 3 13.61 -2.05 8.20
C ALA A 3 15.06 -1.76 8.65
N PRO A 4 15.75 -2.71 9.30
CA PRO A 4 17.13 -2.55 9.76
C PRO A 4 18.14 -2.60 8.60
N ASN A 5 19.32 -2.02 8.81
CA ASN A 5 20.41 -2.04 7.81
C ASN A 5 21.06 -3.42 7.64
N MET A 6 20.87 -4.36 8.57
CA MET A 6 21.58 -5.63 8.60
C MET A 6 21.42 -6.47 7.32
N GLY A 7 20.20 -6.58 6.77
CA GLY A 7 19.98 -7.37 5.55
C GLY A 7 20.77 -6.85 4.35
N TRP A 8 20.95 -5.53 4.24
CA TRP A 8 21.78 -4.92 3.21
C TRP A 8 23.26 -5.25 3.37
N LEU A 9 23.77 -5.19 4.61
CA LEU A 9 25.16 -5.54 4.91
C LEU A 9 25.42 -7.03 4.62
N THR A 10 24.51 -7.92 5.03
CA THR A 10 24.60 -9.35 4.76
C THR A 10 24.63 -9.63 3.25
N PHE A 11 23.80 -8.95 2.45
CA PHE A 11 23.84 -9.08 1.00
C PHE A 11 25.18 -8.62 0.42
N THR A 12 25.61 -7.40 0.78
CA THR A 12 26.82 -6.74 0.24
C THR A 12 28.08 -7.56 0.53
N PHE A 13 28.27 -7.99 1.79
CA PHE A 13 29.47 -8.72 2.20
C PHE A 13 29.42 -10.23 1.97
N GLY A 14 28.25 -10.79 1.65
CA GLY A 14 28.07 -12.24 1.47
C GLY A 14 27.65 -12.64 0.07
N LEU A 15 26.45 -12.21 -0.35
CA LEU A 15 25.81 -12.70 -1.57
C LEU A 15 26.27 -11.98 -2.83
N GLU A 16 26.62 -10.70 -2.75
CA GLU A 16 26.98 -9.91 -3.92
C GLU A 16 28.13 -10.53 -4.73
N ARG A 17 29.17 -11.02 -4.04
CA ARG A 17 30.30 -11.70 -4.69
C ARG A 17 29.87 -12.96 -5.45
N LYS A 18 28.93 -13.73 -4.90
CA LYS A 18 28.39 -14.94 -5.55
C LYS A 18 27.59 -14.58 -6.80
N PHE A 19 26.77 -13.54 -6.74
CA PHE A 19 26.02 -13.07 -7.92
C PHE A 19 26.94 -12.52 -9.01
N LYS A 20 28.02 -11.81 -8.65
CA LYS A 20 29.02 -11.33 -9.62
C LYS A 20 29.76 -12.46 -10.35
N GLN A 21 29.92 -13.63 -9.72
CA GLN A 21 30.49 -14.81 -10.37
C GLN A 21 29.53 -15.43 -11.41
N LEU A 22 28.22 -15.34 -11.17
CA LEU A 22 27.19 -15.89 -12.05
C LEU A 22 26.80 -14.92 -13.18
N CYS A 23 26.75 -13.62 -12.89
CA CYS A 23 26.31 -12.57 -13.81
C CYS A 23 27.45 -11.60 -14.09
N LYS A 24 28.07 -11.71 -15.28
CA LYS A 24 29.16 -10.83 -15.74
C LYS A 24 28.79 -9.34 -15.76
N ARG A 25 27.51 -9.02 -15.94
CA ARG A 25 26.96 -7.65 -15.91
C ARG A 25 25.87 -7.56 -14.85
N LEU A 26 26.29 -7.35 -13.60
CA LEU A 26 25.41 -7.16 -12.45
C LEU A 26 25.39 -5.68 -12.04
N GLU A 27 24.21 -5.09 -12.01
CA GLU A 27 23.96 -3.79 -11.39
C GLU A 27 23.28 -4.00 -10.03
N VAL A 28 23.82 -3.40 -8.98
CA VAL A 28 23.27 -3.49 -7.63
C VAL A 28 22.72 -2.13 -7.24
N VAL A 29 21.40 -2.04 -7.12
CA VAL A 29 20.71 -0.80 -6.76
C VAL A 29 20.03 -0.98 -5.41
N ARG A 30 20.37 -0.11 -4.46
CA ARG A 30 19.69 -0.05 -3.16
C ARG A 30 18.52 0.92 -3.25
N THR A 31 17.32 0.46 -2.92
CA THR A 31 16.12 1.29 -2.85
C THR A 31 15.55 1.33 -1.43
N HIS A 32 14.77 2.37 -1.15
CA HIS A 32 13.99 2.48 0.06
C HIS A 32 12.50 2.29 -0.27
N GLN A 33 11.73 1.82 0.72
CA GLN A 33 10.29 1.63 0.58
C GLN A 33 9.63 2.95 0.14
N GLN A 34 8.77 2.88 -0.87
CA GLN A 34 8.13 4.02 -1.56
C GLN A 34 9.10 4.93 -2.34
N GLN A 35 10.35 4.53 -2.52
CA GLN A 35 11.36 5.20 -3.37
C GLN A 35 11.87 4.25 -4.46
N GLU A 36 11.05 3.29 -4.88
CA GLU A 36 11.40 2.35 -5.95
C GLU A 36 11.40 3.04 -7.32
N SER A 37 12.34 2.64 -8.18
CA SER A 37 12.47 3.18 -9.53
C SER A 37 11.38 2.65 -10.48
N LEU A 38 11.11 3.37 -11.57
CA LEU A 38 10.17 2.94 -12.61
C LEU A 38 10.50 1.56 -13.17
N LYS A 39 11.80 1.29 -13.42
CA LYS A 39 12.29 -0.01 -13.90
C LYS A 39 11.94 -1.15 -12.94
N PHE A 40 12.08 -0.92 -11.63
CA PHE A 40 11.70 -1.90 -10.62
C PHE A 40 10.18 -2.11 -10.59
N MET A 41 9.42 -1.02 -10.57
CA MET A 41 7.96 -1.05 -10.52
C MET A 41 7.32 -1.77 -11.72
N ALA A 42 7.93 -1.65 -12.91
CA ALA A 42 7.44 -2.29 -14.14
C ALA A 42 7.33 -3.82 -14.03
N HIS A 43 8.18 -4.48 -13.23
CA HIS A 43 8.12 -5.94 -13.04
C HIS A 43 6.82 -6.42 -12.38
N PHE A 44 6.15 -5.56 -11.63
CA PHE A 44 4.95 -5.91 -10.86
C PHE A 44 3.66 -5.68 -11.63
N HIS A 45 3.73 -5.11 -12.84
CA HIS A 45 2.57 -4.88 -13.69
C HIS A 45 1.43 -4.19 -12.91
N ARG A 46 1.78 -3.09 -12.22
CA ARG A 46 0.87 -2.25 -11.41
C ARG A 46 0.34 -2.90 -10.10
N ARG A 47 0.77 -4.11 -9.76
CA ARG A 47 0.29 -4.89 -8.60
C ARG A 47 1.35 -5.03 -7.50
N PHE A 48 2.05 -3.94 -7.20
CA PHE A 48 3.06 -3.91 -6.14
C PHE A 48 2.40 -3.68 -4.78
N ILE A 49 2.44 -4.68 -3.90
CA ILE A 49 1.80 -4.63 -2.58
C ILE A 49 2.86 -4.41 -1.51
N ILE A 50 2.64 -3.40 -0.68
CA ILE A 50 3.50 -3.03 0.45
C ILE A 50 2.75 -3.31 1.74
N ARG A 51 3.15 -4.36 2.46
CA ARG A 51 2.66 -4.68 3.79
C ARG A 51 3.53 -4.03 4.86
N ASP A 52 2.90 -3.60 5.94
CA ASP A 52 3.57 -3.06 7.11
C ASP A 52 4.02 -4.19 8.05
N GLY A 53 5.14 -4.00 8.74
CA GLY A 53 5.67 -4.97 9.69
C GLY A 53 6.67 -5.97 9.09
N LYS A 54 6.90 -7.08 9.79
CA LYS A 54 7.88 -8.11 9.41
C LYS A 54 7.19 -9.30 8.76
N ARG A 55 7.86 -9.88 7.75
CA ARG A 55 7.42 -11.15 7.17
C ARG A 55 7.38 -12.24 8.26
N ASN A 56 6.33 -13.07 8.23
CA ASN A 56 6.10 -14.19 9.16
C ASN A 56 6.01 -13.77 10.64
N GLN A 57 5.63 -12.52 10.92
CA GLN A 57 5.32 -12.10 12.28
C GLN A 57 4.09 -12.89 12.76
N LYS A 58 4.22 -13.57 13.90
CA LYS A 58 3.08 -14.28 14.50
C LYS A 58 2.07 -13.25 15.01
N PRO A 59 0.76 -13.47 14.77
CA PRO A 59 -0.27 -12.59 15.29
C PRO A 59 -0.22 -12.54 16.83
N GLU A 60 -0.36 -11.34 17.39
CA GLU A 60 -0.54 -11.16 18.83
C GLU A 60 -1.90 -11.72 19.24
N GLY A 61 -1.93 -12.59 20.26
CA GLY A 61 -3.17 -13.26 20.68
C GLY A 61 -3.68 -14.33 19.71
N GLY A 62 -2.88 -14.74 18.72
CA GLY A 62 -3.23 -15.83 17.80
C GLY A 62 -4.25 -15.47 16.71
N ARG A 63 -4.73 -14.23 16.67
CA ARG A 63 -5.71 -13.73 15.69
C ARG A 63 -5.05 -12.82 14.65
N GLN A 64 -5.29 -13.10 13.38
CA GLN A 64 -4.82 -12.21 12.32
C GLN A 64 -5.46 -10.82 12.49
N PRO A 65 -4.70 -9.72 12.32
CA PRO A 65 -5.25 -8.39 12.43
C PRO A 65 -6.12 -8.04 11.22
N VAL A 66 -7.05 -7.11 11.39
CA VAL A 66 -7.70 -6.44 10.27
C VAL A 66 -6.66 -5.63 9.50
N GLU A 67 -6.70 -5.71 8.18
CA GLU A 67 -5.77 -5.01 7.31
C GLU A 67 -6.51 -4.11 6.33
N LEU A 68 -6.13 -2.84 6.29
CA LEU A 68 -6.62 -1.89 5.30
C LEU A 68 -5.48 -1.53 4.35
N PHE A 69 -5.77 -1.58 3.05
CA PHE A 69 -4.83 -1.22 2.00
C PHE A 69 -5.40 -0.11 1.14
N GLU A 70 -4.58 0.90 0.86
CA GLU A 70 -4.92 2.04 0.00
C GLU A 70 -4.21 1.88 -1.35
N LEU A 71 -4.95 2.02 -2.45
CA LEU A 71 -4.39 2.04 -3.80
C LEU A 71 -3.90 3.45 -4.13
N ARG A 72 -2.58 3.61 -4.24
CA ARG A 72 -1.94 4.88 -4.60
C ARG A 72 -1.42 4.85 -6.02
N SER A 73 -1.70 5.92 -6.76
CA SER A 73 -1.16 6.16 -8.10
C SER A 73 -0.51 7.55 -8.14
N ASN A 74 0.80 7.60 -8.41
CA ASN A 74 1.54 8.86 -8.48
C ASN A 74 1.82 9.22 -9.94
N GLY A 75 0.88 9.93 -10.59
CA GLY A 75 1.05 10.55 -11.91
C GLY A 75 1.21 9.61 -13.11
N SER A 76 1.55 8.34 -12.91
CA SER A 76 1.64 7.31 -13.96
C SER A 76 1.06 6.00 -13.46
N ALA A 77 0.30 5.32 -14.33
CA ALA A 77 -0.23 3.99 -14.09
C ALA A 77 0.86 2.97 -13.67
N LEU A 78 2.10 3.14 -14.16
CA LEU A 78 3.25 2.29 -13.82
C LEU A 78 3.69 2.42 -12.35
N CYS A 79 3.36 3.52 -11.68
CA CYS A 79 3.73 3.81 -10.30
C CYS A 79 2.66 3.41 -9.28
N THR A 80 1.72 2.54 -9.69
CA THR A 80 0.65 2.10 -8.79
C THR A 80 1.19 1.19 -7.68
N ARG A 81 0.76 1.44 -6.44
CA ARG A 81 1.12 0.67 -5.26
C ARG A 81 -0.11 0.44 -4.40
N LEU A 82 -0.26 -0.77 -3.88
CA LEU A 82 -1.23 -1.06 -2.84
C LEU A 82 -0.51 -1.04 -1.49
N ILE A 83 -0.78 -0.05 -0.65
CA ILE A 83 -0.02 0.20 0.58
C ILE A 83 -0.90 -0.09 1.79
N GLN A 84 -0.40 -0.91 2.71
CA GLN A 84 -1.08 -1.11 3.98
C GLN A 84 -1.05 0.18 4.80
N VAL A 85 -2.23 0.60 5.24
CA VAL A 85 -2.45 1.75 6.13
C VAL A 85 -3.07 1.25 7.44
N LYS A 86 -3.25 2.16 8.39
CA LYS A 86 -3.94 1.82 9.64
C LYS A 86 -5.39 1.43 9.30
N ALA A 87 -5.86 0.30 9.82
CA ALA A 87 -7.26 -0.10 9.72
C ALA A 87 -8.11 0.80 10.63
N ASP A 88 -8.51 1.95 10.10
CA ASP A 88 -9.30 2.95 10.79
C ASP A 88 -10.16 3.70 9.77
N ALA A 89 -11.44 3.93 10.06
CA ALA A 89 -12.35 4.59 9.13
C ALA A 89 -11.87 5.99 8.71
N SER A 90 -11.12 6.70 9.56
CA SER A 90 -10.54 8.01 9.24
C SER A 90 -9.46 7.98 8.15
N GLN A 91 -9.01 6.81 7.71
CA GLN A 91 -8.03 6.66 6.62
C GLN A 91 -8.67 6.54 5.24
N LEU A 92 -9.99 6.40 5.16
CA LEU A 92 -10.70 6.36 3.89
C LEU A 92 -10.65 7.74 3.22
N ASN A 93 -10.81 7.74 1.90
CA ASN A 93 -10.96 8.95 1.12
C ASN A 93 -11.78 8.66 -0.14
N SER A 94 -12.79 9.47 -0.42
CA SER A 94 -13.70 9.26 -1.56
C SER A 94 -13.00 9.28 -2.92
N ALA A 95 -11.80 9.86 -3.04
CA ALA A 95 -11.02 9.89 -4.28
C ALA A 95 -10.17 8.64 -4.52
N PHE A 96 -10.09 7.70 -3.58
CA PHE A 96 -9.22 6.52 -3.66
C PHE A 96 -9.99 5.21 -3.54
N CYS A 97 -9.30 4.11 -3.85
CA CYS A 97 -9.80 2.75 -3.72
C CYS A 97 -9.03 2.01 -2.62
N TYR A 98 -9.71 1.10 -1.94
CA TYR A 98 -9.16 0.38 -0.80
C TYR A 98 -9.47 -1.11 -0.84
N ILE A 99 -8.62 -1.92 -0.21
CA ILE A 99 -8.93 -3.32 0.14
C ILE A 99 -8.95 -3.42 1.66
N LEU A 100 -10.08 -3.82 2.23
CA LEU A 100 -10.22 -4.16 3.63
C LEU A 100 -10.30 -5.68 3.77
N ASN A 101 -9.29 -6.28 4.41
CA ASN A 101 -9.25 -7.69 4.75
C ASN A 101 -9.63 -7.88 6.22
N VAL A 102 -10.75 -8.56 6.47
CA VAL A 102 -11.31 -8.80 7.81
C VAL A 102 -11.23 -10.29 8.13
N PRO A 103 -10.26 -10.74 8.94
CA PRO A 103 -10.18 -12.13 9.37
C PRO A 103 -11.38 -12.53 10.23
N LEU A 104 -11.92 -13.73 10.02
CA LEU A 104 -12.97 -14.31 10.84
C LEU A 104 -12.37 -15.16 11.96
N GLU A 105 -13.00 -15.19 13.14
CA GLU A 105 -12.52 -15.97 14.28
C GLU A 105 -12.62 -17.48 14.04
N GLY A 106 -11.61 -18.23 14.52
CA GLY A 106 -11.66 -19.69 14.63
C GLY A 106 -10.86 -20.50 13.60
N ALA A 107 -10.11 -19.86 12.71
CA ALA A 107 -9.54 -20.55 11.57
C ALA A 107 -8.04 -20.83 11.71
N ASN A 108 -7.71 -22.06 12.14
CA ASN A 108 -6.40 -22.68 11.98
C ASN A 108 -6.15 -23.00 10.49
N GLU A 109 -4.93 -22.74 10.02
CA GLU A 109 -4.30 -23.01 8.70
C GLU A 109 -5.03 -22.58 7.41
N SER A 110 -6.36 -22.56 7.37
CA SER A 110 -7.21 -22.02 6.30
C SER A 110 -8.07 -20.89 6.87
N SER A 111 -7.44 -19.74 7.09
CA SER A 111 -8.06 -18.59 7.75
C SER A 111 -9.15 -17.95 6.88
N SER A 112 -10.42 -18.23 7.16
CA SER A 112 -11.56 -17.57 6.52
C SER A 112 -11.52 -16.07 6.79
N ALA A 113 -11.86 -15.27 5.78
CA ALA A 113 -11.90 -13.82 5.88
C ALA A 113 -13.00 -13.24 4.99
N ILE A 114 -13.44 -12.02 5.31
CA ILE A 114 -14.24 -11.22 4.40
C ILE A 114 -13.32 -10.14 3.84
N VAL A 115 -13.27 -10.03 2.52
CA VAL A 115 -12.48 -9.04 1.82
C VAL A 115 -13.42 -8.08 1.11
N TYR A 116 -13.22 -6.78 1.34
CA TYR A 116 -13.97 -5.73 0.67
C TYR A 116 -13.04 -4.95 -0.25
N ALA A 117 -13.32 -4.94 -1.55
CA ALA A 117 -12.76 -3.96 -2.48
C ALA A 117 -13.69 -2.74 -2.45
N TRP A 118 -13.27 -1.69 -1.74
CA TRP A 118 -14.05 -0.47 -1.56
C TRP A 118 -13.62 0.57 -2.59
N ILE A 119 -14.59 1.14 -3.30
CA ILE A 119 -14.42 2.08 -4.39
C ILE A 119 -15.00 3.42 -3.96
N GLY A 120 -14.14 4.41 -3.76
CA GLY A 120 -14.56 5.77 -3.47
C GLY A 120 -15.35 6.38 -4.64
N ASN A 121 -16.36 7.17 -4.34
CA ASN A 121 -17.28 7.74 -5.33
C ASN A 121 -16.60 8.74 -6.30
N LYS A 122 -15.44 9.29 -5.92
CA LYS A 122 -14.62 10.17 -6.76
C LYS A 122 -13.37 9.47 -7.30
N SER A 123 -13.25 8.15 -7.13
CA SER A 123 -12.12 7.39 -7.65
C SER A 123 -12.15 7.30 -9.17
N ASP A 124 -10.97 7.20 -9.77
CA ASP A 124 -10.82 6.97 -11.21
C ASP A 124 -11.25 5.53 -11.59
N ALA A 125 -11.85 5.38 -12.77
CA ALA A 125 -12.38 4.11 -13.26
C ALA A 125 -11.29 3.07 -13.54
N ASP A 126 -10.05 3.48 -13.83
CA ASP A 126 -8.92 2.56 -13.98
C ASP A 126 -8.43 2.02 -12.62
N CYS A 127 -8.41 2.85 -11.58
CA CYS A 127 -8.17 2.46 -10.19
C CYS A 127 -9.26 1.53 -9.65
N ALA A 128 -10.54 1.79 -9.96
CA ALA A 128 -11.65 0.90 -9.62
C ALA A 128 -11.47 -0.50 -10.21
N ARG A 129 -11.24 -0.59 -11.53
CA ARG A 129 -10.96 -1.89 -12.19
C ARG A 129 -9.72 -2.57 -11.63
N LEU A 130 -8.67 -1.80 -11.35
CA LEU A 130 -7.42 -2.36 -10.83
C LEU A 130 -7.57 -2.89 -9.40
N ILE A 131 -8.32 -2.22 -8.52
CA ILE A 131 -8.51 -2.68 -7.14
C ILE A 131 -9.29 -3.99 -7.10
N GLU A 132 -10.32 -4.12 -7.95
CA GLU A 132 -11.09 -5.36 -8.10
C GLU A 132 -10.19 -6.50 -8.58
N GLN A 133 -9.39 -6.26 -9.61
CA GLN A 133 -8.44 -7.26 -10.11
C GLN A 133 -7.41 -7.68 -9.04
N ILE A 134 -6.87 -6.71 -8.28
CA ILE A 134 -5.91 -7.03 -7.21
C ILE A 134 -6.60 -7.84 -6.10
N ALA A 135 -7.83 -7.48 -5.72
CA ALA A 135 -8.59 -8.19 -4.70
C ALA A 135 -8.84 -9.65 -5.12
N GLU A 136 -9.26 -9.87 -6.36
CA GLU A 136 -9.49 -11.20 -6.91
C GLU A 136 -8.19 -12.03 -6.98
N GLU A 137 -7.11 -11.47 -7.54
CA GLU A 137 -5.87 -12.24 -7.77
C GLU A 137 -5.04 -12.48 -6.51
N LYS A 138 -5.14 -11.61 -5.49
CA LYS A 138 -4.20 -11.58 -4.35
C LYS A 138 -4.85 -11.81 -3.00
N PHE A 139 -6.17 -11.62 -2.88
CA PHE A 139 -6.88 -11.73 -1.62
C PHE A 139 -8.02 -12.75 -1.66
N ASN A 140 -8.56 -13.08 -2.85
CA ASN A 140 -9.58 -14.10 -2.98
C ASN A 140 -9.00 -15.52 -2.92
N ASN A 141 -9.75 -16.42 -2.29
CA ASN A 141 -9.52 -17.86 -2.25
C ASN A 141 -10.83 -18.56 -1.81
N PRO A 142 -10.94 -19.89 -1.88
CA PRO A 142 -12.19 -20.60 -1.58
C PRO A 142 -12.77 -20.39 -0.17
N TRP A 143 -12.00 -19.87 0.78
CA TRP A 143 -12.41 -19.61 2.16
C TRP A 143 -12.68 -18.12 2.43
N VAL A 144 -12.56 -17.27 1.41
CA VAL A 144 -12.77 -15.82 1.48
C VAL A 144 -14.09 -15.45 0.83
N SER A 145 -14.84 -14.56 1.48
CA SER A 145 -15.97 -13.86 0.87
C SER A 145 -15.48 -12.52 0.34
N LEU A 146 -15.27 -12.40 -0.97
CA LEU A 146 -14.90 -11.15 -1.63
C LEU A 146 -16.15 -10.37 -2.02
N GLN A 147 -16.20 -9.09 -1.67
CA GLN A 147 -17.27 -8.16 -2.04
C GLN A 147 -16.70 -6.87 -2.62
N VAL A 148 -17.27 -6.40 -3.72
CA VAL A 148 -16.98 -5.07 -4.27
C VAL A 148 -18.04 -4.10 -3.76
N LEU A 149 -17.61 -3.02 -3.13
CA LEU A 149 -18.47 -2.02 -2.51
C LEU A 149 -18.19 -0.64 -3.09
N ASN A 150 -19.25 0.04 -3.51
CA ASN A 150 -19.19 1.47 -3.77
C ASN A 150 -19.41 2.23 -2.46
N GLU A 151 -18.74 3.37 -2.31
CA GLU A 151 -18.94 4.29 -1.20
C GLU A 151 -20.43 4.59 -0.95
N GLY A 152 -20.85 4.50 0.31
CA GLY A 152 -22.25 4.65 0.74
C GLY A 152 -23.08 3.37 0.71
N SER A 153 -22.56 2.27 0.16
CA SER A 153 -23.21 0.95 0.15
C SER A 153 -22.59 -0.03 1.15
N GLU A 154 -21.83 0.46 2.13
CA GLU A 154 -21.11 -0.39 3.07
C GLU A 154 -22.06 -1.01 4.10
N PRO A 155 -21.91 -2.31 4.41
CA PRO A 155 -22.71 -2.94 5.43
C PRO A 155 -22.37 -2.36 6.81
N ASP A 156 -23.39 -2.02 7.58
CA ASP A 156 -23.23 -1.55 8.97
C ASP A 156 -22.49 -2.56 9.84
N ASN A 157 -22.86 -3.83 9.65
CA ASN A 157 -22.26 -4.94 10.36
C ASN A 157 -20.99 -5.36 9.62
N PHE A 158 -19.91 -5.59 10.37
CA PHE A 158 -18.58 -6.00 9.91
C PHE A 158 -17.70 -4.92 9.28
N PHE A 159 -18.12 -4.20 8.22
CA PHE A 159 -17.20 -3.25 7.54
C PHE A 159 -16.77 -2.12 8.49
N TRP A 160 -17.73 -1.38 9.03
CA TRP A 160 -17.44 -0.27 9.95
C TRP A 160 -16.89 -0.75 11.28
N VAL A 161 -17.36 -1.90 11.79
CA VAL A 161 -16.83 -2.50 13.02
C VAL A 161 -15.34 -2.85 12.88
N ALA A 162 -14.95 -3.45 11.75
CA ALA A 162 -13.56 -3.81 11.47
C ALA A 162 -12.64 -2.57 11.36
N LEU A 163 -13.19 -1.43 10.95
CA LEU A 163 -12.50 -0.14 10.89
C LEU A 163 -12.57 0.67 12.20
N GLY A 164 -13.04 0.07 13.29
CA GLY A 164 -13.13 0.72 14.60
C GLY A 164 -14.27 1.74 14.71
N GLY A 165 -15.37 1.48 14.01
CA GLY A 165 -16.57 2.32 13.95
C GLY A 165 -16.56 3.32 12.80
N ARG A 166 -17.73 3.90 12.50
CA ARG A 166 -17.86 5.02 11.55
C ARG A 166 -17.17 6.25 12.11
N LYS A 167 -16.34 6.90 11.29
CA LYS A 167 -15.65 8.16 11.61
C LYS A 167 -15.67 9.08 10.40
N PRO A 168 -15.59 10.40 10.60
CA PRO A 168 -15.34 11.32 9.51
C PRO A 168 -14.02 10.98 8.80
N TYR A 169 -14.03 11.07 7.48
CA TYR A 169 -12.88 10.88 6.62
C TYR A 169 -12.94 11.89 5.46
N ASP A 170 -11.81 12.11 4.79
CA ASP A 170 -11.71 13.13 3.74
C ASP A 170 -12.51 12.73 2.51
N THR A 171 -13.27 13.65 1.91
CA THR A 171 -14.12 13.33 0.76
C THR A 171 -13.60 13.89 -0.57
N ASP A 172 -12.40 14.46 -0.56
CA ASP A 172 -11.73 15.01 -1.72
C ASP A 172 -10.22 14.76 -1.67
N ALA A 173 -9.58 14.90 -2.82
CA ALA A 173 -8.13 14.88 -2.97
C ALA A 173 -7.70 15.96 -3.96
N ASP A 174 -8.33 17.13 -3.90
CA ASP A 174 -8.14 18.20 -4.89
C ASP A 174 -6.69 18.68 -4.94
N TYR A 175 -5.95 18.52 -3.83
CA TYR A 175 -4.51 18.80 -3.75
C TYR A 175 -3.68 18.04 -4.81
N LEU A 176 -4.16 16.91 -5.33
CA LEU A 176 -3.49 16.17 -6.41
C LEU A 176 -3.55 16.88 -7.76
N ASN A 177 -4.50 17.81 -7.94
CA ASN A 177 -4.65 18.58 -9.17
C ASN A 177 -3.70 19.78 -9.24
N TYR A 178 -3.00 20.10 -8.16
CA TYR A 178 -2.11 21.26 -8.07
C TYR A 178 -0.64 20.82 -7.99
N THR A 179 0.23 21.50 -8.73
CA THR A 179 1.69 21.31 -8.65
C THR A 179 2.32 22.52 -7.99
N ARG A 180 3.14 22.30 -6.96
CA ARG A 180 3.81 23.36 -6.20
C ARG A 180 5.32 23.25 -6.37
N LEU A 181 5.98 24.37 -6.65
CA LEU A 181 7.43 24.43 -6.84
C LEU A 181 8.09 25.06 -5.62
N PHE A 182 9.00 24.32 -4.98
CA PHE A 182 9.76 24.80 -3.84
C PHE A 182 11.25 24.89 -4.16
N ARG A 183 11.91 25.98 -3.72
CA ARG A 183 13.36 26.07 -3.61
C ARG A 183 13.76 25.67 -2.20
N CYS A 184 14.54 24.59 -2.10
CA CYS A 184 15.20 24.15 -0.87
C CYS A 184 16.65 24.66 -0.87
N SER A 185 17.10 25.30 0.21
CA SER A 185 18.48 25.83 0.33
C SER A 185 19.03 25.70 1.75
N ASN A 186 20.33 25.43 1.84
CA ASN A 186 21.13 25.47 3.08
C ASN A 186 22.12 26.65 3.11
N GLU A 187 22.03 27.60 2.16
CA GLU A 187 22.97 28.71 2.01
C GLU A 187 23.12 29.57 3.29
N LYS A 188 22.10 29.59 4.15
CA LYS A 188 22.08 30.37 5.41
C LYS A 188 22.61 29.59 6.62
N GLY A 189 23.16 28.40 6.44
CA GLY A 189 23.60 27.52 7.54
C GLY A 189 22.46 26.73 8.21
N TYR A 190 21.22 26.88 7.73
CA TYR A 190 20.07 26.07 8.13
C TYR A 190 19.18 25.77 6.90
N PHE A 191 18.40 24.69 7.00
CA PHE A 191 17.49 24.28 5.94
C PHE A 191 16.33 25.26 5.79
N THR A 192 16.16 25.80 4.59
CA THR A 192 15.10 26.73 4.23
C THR A 192 14.34 26.22 3.02
N VAL A 193 13.01 26.37 3.06
CA VAL A 193 12.11 26.03 1.95
C VAL A 193 11.33 27.30 1.60
N SER A 194 11.35 27.68 0.33
CA SER A 194 10.59 28.82 -0.19
C SER A 194 9.79 28.39 -1.41
N GLU A 195 8.48 28.66 -1.42
CA GLU A 195 7.63 28.43 -2.58
C GLU A 195 7.94 29.46 -3.67
N LYS A 196 8.07 29.02 -4.92
CA LYS A 196 8.51 29.86 -6.04
C LYS A 196 7.39 30.47 -6.85
N CYS A 197 6.22 29.83 -6.90
CA CYS A 197 5.03 30.34 -7.58
C CYS A 197 3.77 29.87 -6.83
N THR A 198 2.75 30.73 -6.77
CA THR A 198 1.35 30.38 -6.46
C THR A 198 0.55 30.42 -7.75
#